data_AF-A0AAN7J626-F1
#
_entry.id   AF-A0AAN7J626-F1
#
_cell.length_a   1.000
_cell.length_b   1.000
_cell.length_c   1.000
_cell.angle_alpha   90.00
_cell.angle_beta   90.00
_cell.angle_gamma   90.00
#
_symmetry.space_group_name_H-M   'P 1'
#
loop_
_entity.id
_entity.type
_entity.pdbx_description
1 polymer ?
#
loop_
_entity_poly.entity_id
_entity_poly.type
_entity_poly.pdbx_seq_one_letter_code
_entity_poly.pdbx_strand_id
1 'polypeptide(L)'
;MSLIPSFFGSRRSNILDPFSLEIWDPFKDFRFSSEPQFAKETSALVNTRVDWKETPEAHVFKADLPGLNKEEVKVEVEDDRVLQISGERKVEKEEKKDTWHRVERSSGKFLRRFRLPENAKMDEIKASMENGVLTVTVPKVEVKKPDVKSIEISS
;
A
#
# COMPACT_ATOMS: atom_id res chain seq x y z
N MET A 1 8.47 -31.45 32.28
CA MET A 1 7.81 -30.14 32.11
C MET A 1 8.85 -29.16 31.56
N SER A 2 8.83 -28.86 30.26
CA SER A 2 9.74 -27.86 29.67
C SER A 2 8.93 -26.65 29.22
N LEU A 3 9.33 -25.49 29.75
CA LEU A 3 8.77 -24.17 29.46
C LEU A 3 9.27 -23.70 28.08
N ILE A 4 8.35 -23.35 27.19
CA ILE A 4 8.61 -22.69 25.91
C ILE A 4 8.47 -21.18 26.16
N PRO A 5 9.51 -20.34 25.99
CA PRO A 5 9.33 -18.90 26.03
C PRO A 5 8.78 -18.41 24.68
N SER A 6 7.57 -17.87 24.72
CA SER A 6 6.92 -17.12 23.66
C SER A 6 7.65 -15.78 23.45
N PHE A 7 8.37 -15.62 22.34
CA PHE A 7 8.92 -14.34 21.94
C PHE A 7 7.99 -13.64 20.93
N PHE A 8 7.50 -12.49 21.37
CA PHE A 8 6.63 -11.55 20.66
C PHE A 8 7.27 -11.07 19.35
N GLY A 9 6.48 -11.03 18.27
CA GLY A 9 6.94 -10.75 16.92
C GLY A 9 7.37 -9.29 16.67
N SER A 10 8.36 -9.13 15.80
CA SER A 10 8.59 -7.92 15.03
C SER A 10 8.32 -8.23 13.55
N ARG A 11 7.08 -8.03 13.12
CA ARG A 11 6.70 -7.99 11.71
C ARG A 11 7.10 -6.61 11.18
N ARG A 12 8.26 -6.49 10.51
CA ARG A 12 8.60 -5.29 9.74
C ARG A 12 7.67 -5.23 8.52
N SER A 13 6.78 -4.25 8.49
CA SER A 13 5.63 -4.20 7.60
C SER A 13 5.92 -3.44 6.30
N ASN A 14 5.56 -4.01 5.15
CA ASN A 14 5.59 -3.37 3.81
C ASN A 14 4.53 -2.25 3.64
N ILE A 15 4.30 -1.46 4.69
CA ILE A 15 3.29 -0.40 4.74
C ILE A 15 3.96 0.89 4.33
N LEU A 16 3.46 1.52 3.26
CA LEU A 16 3.83 2.91 2.96
C LEU A 16 3.05 3.82 3.90
N ASP A 17 3.75 4.50 4.81
CA ASP A 17 3.16 5.42 5.79
C ASP A 17 3.82 6.80 5.70
N PRO A 18 3.28 7.73 4.89
CA PRO A 18 3.84 9.07 4.74
C PRO A 18 3.72 9.95 5.98
N PHE A 19 3.02 9.49 7.02
CA PHE A 19 2.78 10.25 8.26
C PHE A 19 3.59 9.73 9.45
N SER A 20 4.39 8.67 9.26
CA SER A 20 5.33 8.20 10.28
C SER A 20 6.49 9.19 10.45
N LEU A 21 6.83 9.48 11.72
CA LEU A 21 8.07 10.18 12.11
C LEU A 21 9.35 9.42 11.70
N GLU A 22 9.24 8.20 11.16
CA GLU A 22 10.37 7.42 10.61
C GLU A 22 10.83 7.88 9.21
N ILE A 23 10.05 8.72 8.50
CA ILE A 23 10.40 9.22 7.17
C ILE A 23 11.48 10.32 7.20
N TRP A 24 11.71 10.96 8.35
CA TRP A 24 12.72 12.03 8.51
C TRP A 24 13.81 11.62 9.50
N ASP A 25 14.48 10.50 9.26
CA ASP A 25 15.80 10.25 9.86
C ASP A 25 16.79 9.73 8.79
N PRO A 26 17.46 10.63 8.06
CA PRO A 26 18.35 10.28 6.94
C PRO A 26 19.62 9.50 7.36
N PHE A 27 19.80 9.21 8.65
CA PHE A 27 20.97 8.48 9.18
C PHE A 27 20.63 7.11 9.78
N LYS A 28 19.35 6.70 9.85
CA LYS A 28 18.97 5.35 10.30
C LYS A 28 18.88 4.32 9.19
N ASP A 29 18.62 4.73 7.94
CA ASP A 29 18.64 3.83 6.78
C ASP A 29 20.05 3.43 6.33
N PHE A 30 21.12 4.07 6.85
CA PHE A 30 22.49 3.90 6.35
C PHE A 30 23.46 3.20 7.32
N ARG A 31 23.01 2.62 8.43
CA ARG A 31 23.91 1.89 9.34
C ARG A 31 23.66 0.38 9.35
N PHE A 32 24.44 -0.28 8.46
CA PHE A 32 25.01 -1.62 8.60
C PHE A 32 24.04 -2.79 8.86
N SER A 33 23.69 -3.51 7.79
CA SER A 33 23.75 -4.98 7.85
C SER A 33 24.22 -5.53 6.51
N SER A 34 25.52 -5.81 6.46
CA SER A 34 26.14 -6.70 5.49
C SER A 34 25.71 -8.14 5.79
N GLU A 35 24.57 -8.60 5.26
CA GLU A 35 24.29 -10.03 5.02
C GLU A 35 23.04 -10.24 4.14
N PRO A 36 23.10 -11.13 3.12
CA PRO A 36 22.04 -11.30 2.14
C PRO A 36 21.01 -12.33 2.64
N GLN A 37 20.03 -11.90 3.43
CA GLN A 37 18.83 -12.70 3.73
C GLN A 37 17.53 -12.04 3.22
N PHE A 38 17.66 -10.91 2.51
CA PHE A 38 16.56 -10.04 2.11
C PHE A 38 15.86 -10.42 0.79
N ALA A 39 15.98 -11.67 0.33
CA ALA A 39 15.58 -12.07 -1.02
C ALA A 39 14.42 -13.08 -1.09
N LYS A 40 13.72 -13.43 0.00
CA LYS A 40 12.77 -14.57 -0.03
C LYS A 40 11.28 -14.23 -0.04
N GLU A 41 10.84 -13.06 0.41
CA GLU A 41 9.39 -12.71 0.41
C GLU A 41 8.99 -11.64 -0.62
N THR A 42 9.94 -10.86 -1.14
CA THR A 42 9.68 -9.83 -2.16
C THR A 42 9.70 -10.38 -3.60
N SER A 43 10.15 -11.62 -3.81
CA SER A 43 10.37 -12.19 -5.15
C SER A 43 9.11 -12.61 -5.91
N ALA A 44 7.91 -12.61 -5.30
CA ALA A 44 6.70 -13.15 -5.93
C ALA A 44 5.56 -12.13 -6.12
N LEU A 45 5.75 -10.86 -5.72
CA LEU A 45 4.73 -9.83 -5.90
C LEU A 45 5.00 -9.02 -7.15
N VAL A 46 4.03 -9.00 -8.06
CA VAL A 46 4.02 -8.12 -9.22
C VAL A 46 3.94 -6.68 -8.73
N ASN A 47 4.78 -5.81 -9.29
CA ASN A 47 4.81 -4.41 -8.94
C ASN A 47 3.63 -3.67 -9.59
N THR A 48 2.47 -3.70 -8.93
CA THR A 48 1.32 -2.85 -9.27
C THR A 48 1.64 -1.40 -8.93
N ARG A 49 1.56 -0.52 -9.92
CA ARG A 49 1.75 0.92 -9.73
C ARG A 49 0.50 1.53 -9.10
N VAL A 50 0.70 2.33 -8.07
CA VAL A 50 -0.37 3.00 -7.34
C VAL A 50 0.04 4.43 -7.05
N ASP A 51 -0.80 5.37 -7.45
CA ASP A 51 -0.70 6.77 -7.09
C ASP A 51 -1.59 7.06 -5.88
N TRP A 52 -1.09 7.90 -4.98
CA TRP A 52 -1.86 8.41 -3.85
C TRP A 52 -1.84 9.94 -3.88
N LYS A 53 -3.02 10.55 -3.95
CA LYS A 53 -3.20 11.99 -3.77
C LYS A 53 -4.11 12.30 -2.59
N GLU A 54 -3.87 13.42 -1.94
CA GLU A 54 -4.74 13.99 -0.92
C GLU A 54 -5.44 15.23 -1.47
N THR A 55 -6.75 15.32 -1.25
CA THR A 55 -7.55 16.53 -1.47
C THR A 55 -7.99 17.10 -0.11
N PRO A 56 -8.58 18.30 -0.06
CA PRO A 56 -9.15 18.81 1.18
C PRO A 56 -10.18 17.86 1.81
N GLU A 57 -10.93 17.14 0.97
CA GLU A 57 -12.08 16.32 1.37
C GLU A 57 -11.78 14.82 1.47
N ALA A 58 -10.74 14.30 0.80
CA ALA A 58 -10.49 12.85 0.74
C ALA A 58 -9.04 12.49 0.39
N HIS A 59 -8.63 11.26 0.74
CA HIS A 59 -7.51 10.58 0.11
C HIS A 59 -8.01 9.76 -1.08
N VAL A 60 -7.31 9.83 -2.21
CA VAL A 60 -7.67 9.12 -3.44
C VAL A 60 -6.47 8.30 -3.91
N PHE A 61 -6.66 6.98 -3.99
CA PHE A 61 -5.69 6.02 -4.50
C PHE A 61 -6.11 5.58 -5.89
N LYS A 62 -5.15 5.53 -6.82
CA LYS A 62 -5.36 5.03 -8.19
C LYS A 62 -4.37 3.93 -8.49
N ALA A 63 -4.85 2.74 -8.78
CA ALA A 63 -4.02 1.58 -9.09
C ALA A 63 -4.25 1.10 -10.52
N ASP A 64 -3.17 0.93 -11.27
CA ASP A 64 -3.21 0.42 -12.65
C ASP A 64 -3.32 -1.11 -12.63
N LEU A 65 -4.52 -1.59 -12.96
CA LEU A 65 -4.89 -3.00 -12.94
C LEU A 65 -5.47 -3.46 -14.30
N PRO A 66 -4.75 -3.25 -15.42
CA PRO A 66 -5.25 -3.65 -16.73
C PRO A 66 -5.41 -5.18 -16.82
N GLY A 67 -6.47 -5.60 -17.49
CA GLY A 67 -6.80 -7.01 -17.73
C GLY A 67 -7.39 -7.76 -16.54
N LEU A 68 -7.67 -7.08 -15.42
CA LEU A 68 -8.32 -7.68 -14.25
C LEU A 68 -9.78 -7.27 -14.18
N ASN A 69 -10.63 -8.20 -13.77
CA ASN A 69 -12.02 -7.90 -13.44
C ASN A 69 -12.15 -7.46 -11.97
N LYS A 70 -13.23 -6.77 -11.63
CA LYS A 70 -13.48 -6.28 -10.26
C LYS A 70 -13.54 -7.40 -9.23
N GLU A 71 -13.93 -8.60 -9.64
CA GLU A 71 -14.01 -9.79 -8.78
C GLU A 71 -12.63 -10.37 -8.45
N GLU A 72 -11.60 -10.04 -9.23
CA GLU A 72 -10.22 -10.52 -9.03
C GLU A 72 -9.37 -9.58 -8.17
N VAL A 73 -9.96 -8.46 -7.75
CA VAL A 73 -9.31 -7.41 -6.95
C VAL A 73 -10.02 -7.30 -5.61
N LYS A 74 -9.24 -7.31 -4.53
CA LYS A 74 -9.75 -7.20 -3.17
C LYS A 74 -9.21 -5.94 -2.51
N VAL A 75 -10.12 -5.12 -1.99
CA VAL A 75 -9.82 -3.89 -1.25
C VAL A 75 -10.34 -4.06 0.17
N GLU A 76 -9.45 -3.96 1.16
CA GLU A 76 -9.76 -4.18 2.57
C GLU A 76 -9.14 -3.09 3.44
N VAL A 77 -9.70 -2.88 4.63
CA VAL A 77 -9.08 -2.08 5.68
C VAL A 77 -8.86 -2.96 6.90
N GLU A 78 -7.62 -3.04 7.35
CA GLU A 78 -7.26 -3.74 8.60
C GLU A 78 -7.44 -2.80 9.81
N ASP A 79 -7.54 -3.38 11.02
CA ASP A 79 -7.83 -2.68 12.28
C ASP A 79 -6.91 -1.46 12.54
N ASP A 80 -5.65 -1.53 12.11
CA ASP A 80 -4.66 -0.47 12.28
C ASP A 80 -4.75 0.66 11.24
N ARG A 81 -5.94 0.88 10.65
CA ARG A 81 -6.18 1.91 9.61
C ARG A 81 -5.30 1.70 8.38
N VAL A 82 -5.08 0.43 8.00
CA VAL A 82 -4.24 0.06 6.85
C VAL A 82 -5.14 -0.33 5.68
N LEU A 83 -5.13 0.49 4.62
CA LEU A 83 -5.76 0.16 3.35
C LEU A 83 -4.90 -0.87 2.61
N GLN A 84 -5.49 -2.01 2.30
CA GLN A 84 -4.89 -3.10 1.55
C GLN A 84 -5.56 -3.28 0.20
N ILE A 85 -4.76 -3.23 -0.88
CA ILE A 85 -5.18 -3.52 -2.25
C ILE A 85 -4.43 -4.76 -2.71
N SER A 86 -5.15 -5.82 -3.03
CA SER A 86 -4.56 -7.12 -3.39
C SER A 86 -5.31 -7.80 -4.54
N GLY A 87 -4.65 -8.75 -5.20
CA GLY A 87 -5.24 -9.52 -6.28
C GLY A 87 -4.20 -10.38 -6.99
N GLU A 88 -4.61 -11.03 -8.08
CA GLU A 88 -3.74 -11.90 -8.86
C GLU A 88 -3.97 -11.74 -10.35
N ARG A 89 -2.93 -11.39 -11.09
CA ARG A 89 -2.95 -11.42 -12.56
C ARG A 89 -2.53 -12.80 -13.04
N LYS A 90 -3.50 -13.57 -13.53
CA LYS A 90 -3.26 -14.91 -14.09
C LYS A 90 -2.48 -14.80 -15.39
N VAL A 91 -1.63 -15.80 -15.64
CA VAL A 91 -1.06 -16.03 -16.98
C VAL A 91 -2.18 -16.56 -17.87
N GLU A 92 -2.32 -15.98 -19.07
CA GLU A 92 -3.21 -16.55 -20.09
C GLU A 92 -2.81 -18.01 -20.33
N LYS A 93 -3.77 -18.94 -20.26
CA LYS A 93 -3.47 -20.37 -20.39
C LYS A 93 -2.76 -20.62 -21.73
N GLU A 94 -1.55 -21.15 -21.66
CA GLU A 94 -0.76 -21.53 -22.81
C GLU A 94 -1.48 -22.65 -23.58
N GLU A 95 -2.00 -22.34 -24.76
CA GLU A 95 -2.37 -23.38 -25.71
C GLU A 95 -1.09 -23.93 -26.35
N LYS A 96 -0.94 -25.26 -26.39
CA LYS A 96 0.26 -25.94 -26.92
C LYS A 96 0.60 -25.63 -28.39
N LYS A 97 -0.24 -24.85 -29.07
CA LYS A 97 -0.07 -24.43 -30.46
C LYS A 97 0.54 -23.04 -30.62
N ASP A 98 0.60 -22.24 -29.56
CA ASP A 98 1.01 -20.84 -29.69
C ASP A 98 2.51 -20.69 -29.47
N THR A 99 3.15 -19.94 -30.38
CA THR A 99 4.57 -19.57 -30.26
C THR A 99 4.69 -18.14 -29.77
N TRP A 100 5.15 -17.97 -28.54
CA TRP A 100 5.42 -16.64 -27.97
C TRP A 100 6.77 -16.12 -28.48
N HIS A 101 6.74 -15.05 -29.26
CA HIS A 101 7.98 -14.38 -29.67
C HIS A 101 8.56 -13.49 -28.57
N ARG A 102 7.71 -12.95 -27.67
CA ARG A 102 8.13 -12.08 -26.56
C ARG A 102 7.00 -11.97 -25.52
N VAL A 103 7.36 -11.97 -24.24
CA VAL A 103 6.45 -11.72 -23.11
C VAL A 103 7.06 -10.64 -22.23
N GLU A 104 6.40 -9.48 -22.16
CA GLU A 104 6.81 -8.36 -21.29
C GLU A 104 5.84 -8.12 -20.13
N ARG A 105 4.59 -8.56 -20.29
CA ARG A 105 3.55 -8.40 -19.27
C ARG A 105 3.92 -9.25 -18.07
N SER A 106 3.99 -8.64 -16.90
CA SER A 106 4.15 -9.34 -15.64
C SER A 106 2.84 -10.01 -15.22
N SER A 107 2.95 -11.21 -14.65
CA SER A 107 1.86 -12.00 -14.07
C SER A 107 2.22 -12.44 -12.66
N GLY A 108 1.20 -12.70 -11.83
CA GLY A 108 1.36 -13.08 -10.43
C GLY A 108 0.50 -12.25 -9.48
N LYS A 109 0.69 -12.51 -8.19
CA LYS A 109 -0.04 -11.85 -7.10
C LYS A 109 0.51 -10.46 -6.87
N PHE A 110 -0.32 -9.54 -6.41
CA PHE A 110 0.11 -8.23 -5.96
C PHE A 110 -0.53 -7.89 -4.62
N LEU A 111 0.19 -7.09 -3.83
CA LEU A 111 -0.24 -6.60 -2.54
C LEU A 111 0.37 -5.21 -2.31
N ARG A 112 -0.49 -4.21 -2.09
CA ARG A 112 -0.10 -2.84 -1.76
C ARG A 112 -0.82 -2.43 -0.48
N ARG A 113 -0.07 -1.87 0.48
CA ARG A 113 -0.59 -1.46 1.79
C ARG A 113 -0.24 -0.01 2.07
N PHE A 114 -1.22 0.76 2.50
CA PHE A 114 -1.10 2.18 2.80
C PHE A 114 -1.67 2.45 4.19
N ARG A 115 -0.90 3.12 5.05
CA ARG A 115 -1.45 3.59 6.32
C ARG A 115 -2.26 4.85 6.07
N LEU A 116 -3.51 4.83 6.49
CA LEU A 116 -4.40 5.98 6.40
C LEU A 116 -4.22 6.87 7.63
N PRO A 117 -4.29 8.21 7.46
CA PRO A 117 -4.20 9.13 8.57
C PRO A 117 -5.42 9.06 9.48
N GLU A 118 -5.29 9.65 10.67
CA GLU A 118 -6.31 9.51 11.71
C GLU A 118 -7.66 10.15 11.36
N ASN A 119 -7.65 11.15 10.50
CA ASN A 119 -8.83 11.86 10.03
C ASN A 119 -9.54 11.14 8.86
N ALA A 120 -9.16 9.92 8.50
CA ALA A 120 -9.85 9.14 7.48
C ALA A 120 -11.14 8.50 8.03
N LYS A 121 -12.25 8.64 7.29
CA LYS A 121 -13.53 7.99 7.59
C LYS A 121 -13.59 6.58 6.99
N MET A 122 -13.26 5.58 7.79
CA MET A 122 -13.15 4.19 7.31
C MET A 122 -14.47 3.60 6.83
N ASP A 123 -15.59 3.99 7.43
CA ASP A 123 -16.92 3.47 7.10
C ASP A 123 -17.48 4.03 5.78
N GLU A 124 -16.89 5.11 5.26
CA GLU A 124 -17.35 5.80 4.05
C GLU A 124 -16.45 5.55 2.83
N ILE A 125 -15.54 4.56 2.91
CA ILE A 125 -14.63 4.22 1.81
C ILE A 125 -15.41 3.69 0.62
N LYS A 126 -15.09 4.21 -0.58
CA LYS A 126 -15.67 3.78 -1.84
C LYS A 126 -14.59 3.33 -2.80
N ALA A 127 -14.87 2.27 -3.55
CA ALA A 127 -13.99 1.77 -4.60
C ALA A 127 -14.77 1.64 -5.91
N SER A 128 -14.17 2.05 -7.02
CA SER A 128 -14.68 1.85 -8.37
C SER A 128 -13.55 1.43 -9.30
N MET A 129 -13.87 0.67 -10.34
CA MET A 129 -12.91 0.24 -11.34
C MET A 129 -13.45 0.56 -12.72
N GLU A 130 -12.68 1.31 -13.50
CA GLU A 130 -13.05 1.75 -14.84
C GLU A 130 -11.81 1.72 -15.74
N ASN A 131 -11.95 1.19 -16.96
CA ASN A 131 -10.88 1.14 -17.97
C ASN A 131 -9.54 0.56 -17.45
N GLY A 132 -9.62 -0.46 -16.57
CA GLY A 132 -8.43 -1.11 -15.99
C GLY A 132 -7.75 -0.30 -14.88
N VAL A 133 -8.39 0.76 -14.36
CA VAL A 133 -7.87 1.55 -13.23
C VAL A 133 -8.83 1.43 -12.05
N LEU A 134 -8.30 0.96 -10.91
CA LEU A 134 -9.01 0.99 -9.63
C LEU A 134 -8.84 2.36 -8.99
N THR A 135 -9.94 2.99 -8.59
CA THR A 135 -9.95 4.20 -7.77
C THR A 135 -10.55 3.89 -6.41
N VAL A 136 -9.80 4.14 -5.34
CA VAL A 136 -10.27 4.04 -3.95
C VAL A 136 -10.30 5.44 -3.35
N THR A 137 -11.47 5.87 -2.91
CA THR A 137 -11.70 7.18 -2.29
C THR A 137 -12.01 6.99 -0.81
N VAL A 138 -11.20 7.62 0.04
CA VAL A 138 -11.28 7.59 1.49
C VAL A 138 -11.61 9.00 1.98
N PRO A 139 -12.88 9.30 2.32
CA PRO A 139 -13.26 10.62 2.79
C PRO A 139 -12.55 11.02 4.09
N LYS A 140 -12.35 12.32 4.28
CA LYS A 140 -11.77 12.89 5.49
C LYS A 140 -12.87 13.39 6.42
N VAL A 141 -12.63 13.28 7.73
CA VAL A 141 -13.38 14.01 8.75
C VAL A 141 -13.03 15.49 8.59
N GLU A 142 -14.05 16.35 8.54
CA GLU A 142 -13.83 17.79 8.55
C GLU A 142 -13.20 18.19 9.89
N VAL A 143 -11.88 18.34 9.88
CA VAL A 143 -11.15 18.93 11.01
C VAL A 143 -11.21 20.43 10.82
N LYS A 144 -11.75 21.16 11.80
CA LYS A 144 -11.69 22.62 11.82
C LYS A 144 -10.23 23.04 11.64
N LYS A 145 -9.97 23.88 10.64
CA LYS A 145 -8.62 24.41 10.41
C LYS A 145 -8.13 25.04 11.71
N PRO A 146 -6.95 24.67 12.23
CA PRO A 146 -6.45 25.26 13.46
C PRO A 146 -6.24 26.76 13.24
N ASP A 147 -6.71 27.57 14.18
CA ASP A 147 -6.47 29.01 14.18
C ASP A 147 -4.97 29.25 14.25
N VAL A 148 -4.40 29.86 13.20
CA VAL A 148 -2.98 30.19 13.15
C VAL A 148 -2.74 31.34 14.13
N LYS A 149 -1.98 31.08 15.20
CA LYS A 149 -1.53 32.13 16.12
C LYS A 149 -0.20 32.69 15.65
N SER A 150 -0.15 33.99 15.38
CA SER A 150 1.11 34.72 15.19
C SER A 150 1.87 34.77 16.52
N ILE A 151 3.11 34.32 16.53
CA ILE A 151 4.01 34.45 17.68
C ILE A 151 4.90 35.67 17.42
N GLU A 152 4.79 36.68 18.29
CA GLU A 152 5.69 37.82 18.25
C GLU A 152 7.09 37.42 18.73
N ILE A 153 8.11 37.85 18.01
CA ILE A 153 9.51 37.61 18.38
C ILE A 153 9.97 38.79 19.25
N SER A 154 10.27 38.53 20.52
CA SER A 154 10.85 39.54 21.42
C SER A 154 12.37 39.64 21.24
N SER A 155 12.89 40.86 21.29
CA SER A 155 14.33 41.19 21.39
C SER A 155 14.88 41.00 22.79
#